data_AF-A0A0B6YF15-F1
#
_entry.id   AF-A0A0B6YF15-F1
#
_cell.length_a   1.000
_cell.length_b   1.000
_cell.length_c   1.000
_cell.angle_alpha   90.00
_cell.angle_beta   90.00
_cell.angle_gamma   90.00
#
_symmetry.space_group_name_H-M   'P 1'
#
loop_
_entity.id
_entity.type
_entity.pdbx_description
1 polymer ?
#
loop_
_entity_poly.entity_id
_entity_poly.type
_entity_poly.pdbx_seq_one_letter_code
_entity_poly.pdbx_strand_id
1 'polypeptide(L)'
;RNLTLIAKTIQTLANFTQFGGKEEFMTFMNIFVEREAPSMKSFLHKISSPDAGNQFLEYDGYIDLGKELSILHALLLECGEKYSETAGKPFDVLSKILNSLSN
;
A
#
# COMPACT_ATOMS: atom_id res chain seq x y z
N ARG A 1 9.41 -15.47 17.70
CA ARG A 1 9.69 -16.53 16.69
C ARG A 1 8.40 -17.12 16.10
N ASN A 2 7.35 -17.40 16.89
CA ASN A 2 6.07 -17.94 16.40
C ASN A 2 5.32 -17.00 15.44
N LEU A 3 5.32 -15.68 15.69
CA LEU A 3 4.69 -14.70 14.81
C LEU A 3 5.24 -14.75 13.38
N THR A 4 6.54 -14.98 13.22
CA THR A 4 7.19 -15.10 11.92
C THR A 4 6.71 -16.33 11.14
N LEU A 5 6.46 -17.45 11.84
CA LEU A 5 5.95 -18.67 11.22
C LEU A 5 4.48 -18.51 10.81
N ILE A 6 3.66 -17.87 11.67
CA ILE A 6 2.28 -17.53 11.35
C ILE A 6 2.22 -16.62 10.12
N ALA A 7 3.06 -15.58 10.08
CA ALA A 7 3.15 -14.68 8.94
C ALA A 7 3.54 -15.43 7.65
N LYS A 8 4.50 -16.35 7.72
CA LYS A 8 4.88 -17.21 6.59
C LYS A 8 3.71 -18.07 6.10
N THR A 9 2.96 -18.69 7.00
CA THR A 9 1.76 -19.46 6.62
C THR A 9 0.71 -18.59 5.92
N ILE A 10 0.40 -17.41 6.47
CA ILE A 10 -0.56 -16.49 5.86
C ILE A 10 -0.06 -16.04 4.48
N GLN A 11 1.23 -15.77 4.34
CA GLN A 11 1.85 -15.41 3.06
C GLN A 11 1.72 -16.52 2.02
N THR A 12 2.06 -17.76 2.39
CA THR A 12 1.95 -18.93 1.49
C THR A 12 0.50 -19.19 1.08
N LEU A 13 -0.44 -19.02 2.01
CA LEU A 13 -1.88 -19.10 1.77
C LEU A 13 -2.36 -18.01 0.80
N ALA A 14 -1.95 -16.75 1.00
CA ALA A 14 -2.28 -15.65 0.09
C ALA A 14 -1.68 -15.82 -1.31
N ASN A 15 -0.53 -16.51 -1.41
CA ASN A 15 0.12 -16.83 -2.68
C ASN A 15 -0.50 -18.04 -3.41
N PHE A 16 -1.40 -18.78 -2.78
CA PHE A 16 -1.93 -20.05 -3.30
C PHE A 16 -0.83 -21.04 -3.70
N THR A 17 0.20 -21.13 -2.87
CA THR A 17 1.35 -22.03 -3.05
C THR A 17 1.47 -23.00 -1.88
N GLN A 18 2.32 -24.02 -2.00
CA GLN A 18 2.63 -24.96 -0.92
C GLN A 18 4.05 -24.74 -0.43
N PHE A 19 4.31 -25.06 0.84
CA PHE A 19 5.65 -25.18 1.38
C PHE A 19 6.37 -26.39 0.77
N GLY A 20 7.66 -26.20 0.46
CA GLY A 20 8.55 -27.22 -0.07
C GLY A 20 9.98 -26.69 -0.25
N GLY A 21 10.89 -27.54 -0.72
CA GLY A 21 12.28 -27.17 -0.99
C GLY A 21 12.98 -26.58 0.24
N LYS A 22 13.35 -25.30 0.18
CA LYS A 22 14.04 -24.58 1.27
C LYS A 22 13.20 -24.41 2.55
N GLU A 23 11.90 -24.68 2.48
CA GLU A 23 10.94 -24.55 3.60
C GLU A 23 10.32 -25.90 3.99
N GLU A 24 11.05 -27.01 3.84
CA GLU A 24 10.56 -28.36 4.12
C GLU A 24 10.01 -28.52 5.55
N PHE A 25 10.57 -27.82 6.54
CA PHE A 25 10.11 -27.81 7.93
C PHE A 25 8.69 -27.21 8.10
N MET A 26 8.15 -26.52 7.09
CA MET A 26 6.79 -25.96 7.08
C MET A 26 5.79 -26.82 6.32
N THR A 27 6.21 -27.93 5.69
CA THR A 27 5.33 -28.79 4.87
C THR A 27 4.09 -29.28 5.62
N PHE A 28 4.18 -29.46 6.94
CA PHE A 28 3.03 -29.84 7.78
C PHE A 28 1.87 -28.82 7.72
N MET A 29 2.15 -27.56 7.36
CA MET A 29 1.14 -26.51 7.21
C MET A 29 0.38 -26.60 5.87
N ASN A 30 0.81 -27.41 4.90
CA ASN A 30 0.15 -27.49 3.60
C ASN A 30 -1.32 -27.94 3.70
N ILE A 31 -1.63 -28.82 4.66
CA ILE A 31 -3.01 -29.24 4.95
C ILE A 31 -3.89 -28.02 5.31
N PHE A 32 -3.37 -27.12 6.14
CA PHE A 32 -4.07 -25.89 6.50
C PHE A 32 -4.19 -24.94 5.30
N VAL A 33 -3.10 -24.76 4.55
CA VAL A 33 -3.06 -23.87 3.37
C VAL A 33 -4.08 -24.30 2.31
N GLU A 34 -4.15 -25.59 2.00
CA GLU A 34 -5.12 -26.12 1.04
C GLU A 34 -6.56 -25.95 1.52
N ARG A 35 -6.81 -26.22 2.81
CA ARG A 35 -8.14 -26.11 3.40
C ARG A 35 -8.65 -24.67 3.41
N GLU A 36 -7.80 -23.70 3.73
CA GLU A 36 -8.19 -22.29 3.85
C GLU A 36 -8.07 -21.50 2.53
N ALA A 37 -7.56 -22.11 1.45
CA ALA A 37 -7.43 -21.45 0.15
C ALA A 37 -8.77 -20.83 -0.34
N PRO A 38 -9.94 -21.49 -0.22
CA PRO A 38 -11.22 -20.87 -0.59
C PRO A 38 -11.55 -19.63 0.27
N SER A 39 -11.28 -19.69 1.58
CA SER A 39 -11.47 -18.58 2.53
C SER A 39 -10.61 -17.38 2.14
N MET A 40 -9.33 -17.61 1.83
CA MET A 40 -8.41 -16.57 1.36
C MET A 40 -8.86 -15.96 0.04
N LYS A 41 -9.32 -16.78 -0.91
CA LYS A 41 -9.85 -16.29 -2.19
C LYS A 41 -11.08 -15.41 -2.00
N SER A 42 -12.01 -15.81 -1.14
CA SER A 42 -13.19 -15.01 -0.78
C SER A 42 -12.79 -13.69 -0.11
N PHE A 43 -11.83 -13.73 0.81
CA PHE A 43 -11.31 -12.53 1.47
C PHE A 43 -10.68 -11.55 0.47
N LEU A 44 -9.76 -12.02 -0.38
CA LEU A 44 -9.11 -11.21 -1.41
C LEU A 44 -10.14 -10.58 -2.35
N HIS A 45 -11.12 -11.36 -2.81
CA HIS A 45 -12.21 -10.84 -3.63
C HIS A 45 -13.02 -9.78 -2.90
N LYS A 46 -13.34 -10.01 -1.62
CA LYS A 46 -14.10 -9.06 -0.80
C LYS A 46 -13.36 -7.73 -0.65
N ILE A 47 -12.05 -7.73 -0.39
CA ILE A 47 -11.28 -6.49 -0.20
C ILE A 47 -10.92 -5.78 -1.52
N SER A 48 -10.91 -6.51 -2.64
CA SER A 48 -10.59 -5.95 -3.97
C SER A 48 -11.82 -5.50 -4.75
N SER A 49 -13.03 -5.80 -4.28
CA SER A 49 -14.26 -5.47 -4.98
C SER A 49 -14.73 -4.05 -4.65
N PRO A 50 -15.26 -3.28 -5.63
CA PRO A 50 -15.84 -1.95 -5.37
C PRO A 50 -17.02 -1.99 -4.39
N ASP A 51 -17.71 -3.12 -4.34
CA ASP A 51 -18.84 -3.41 -3.44
C ASP A 51 -18.43 -3.66 -1.97
N ALA A 52 -17.12 -3.65 -1.66
CA ALA A 52 -16.61 -3.72 -0.29
C ALA A 52 -17.11 -2.56 0.59
N GLY A 53 -17.72 -1.55 -0.03
CA GLY A 53 -18.33 -0.43 0.64
C GLY A 53 -17.30 0.47 1.30
N ASN A 54 -17.72 1.68 1.63
CA ASN A 54 -16.94 2.70 2.33
C ASN A 54 -16.43 2.26 3.73
N GLN A 55 -16.55 0.98 4.09
CA GLN A 55 -16.16 0.40 5.37
C GLN A 55 -14.63 0.38 5.59
N PHE A 56 -13.82 0.43 4.51
CA PHE A 56 -12.38 0.67 4.57
C PHE A 56 -11.98 2.14 4.34
N LEU A 57 -12.92 2.97 3.89
CA LEU A 57 -12.73 4.42 3.74
C LEU A 57 -13.13 5.18 5.01
N GLU A 58 -13.59 4.47 6.04
CA GLU A 58 -13.77 5.00 7.38
C GLU A 58 -12.39 5.29 7.96
N TYR A 59 -11.84 6.43 7.54
CA TYR A 59 -10.62 6.99 8.04
C TYR A 59 -10.82 7.31 9.53
N ASP A 60 -10.37 6.42 10.40
CA ASP A 60 -10.42 6.54 11.87
C ASP A 60 -9.29 7.44 12.44
N GLY A 61 -8.51 8.06 11.55
CA GLY A 61 -7.42 8.94 11.92
C GLY A 61 -7.82 10.40 11.86
N TYR A 62 -6.94 11.28 12.31
CA TYR A 62 -6.96 12.70 11.97
C TYR A 62 -5.81 12.92 10.99
N ILE A 63 -6.09 13.35 9.74
CA ILE A 63 -5.01 13.76 8.83
C ILE A 63 -4.64 15.14 9.30
N ASP A 64 -3.42 15.31 9.79
CA ASP A 64 -2.84 16.64 9.95
C ASP A 64 -2.58 17.20 8.56
N LEU A 65 -3.61 17.85 8.01
CA LEU A 65 -3.58 18.40 6.68
C LEU A 65 -2.45 19.43 6.52
N GLY A 66 -2.13 20.17 7.58
CA GLY A 66 -1.04 21.15 7.57
C GLY A 66 0.32 20.48 7.39
N LYS A 67 0.56 19.40 8.13
CA LYS A 67 1.77 18.59 7.99
C LYS A 67 1.88 17.95 6.61
N GLU A 68 0.83 17.27 6.14
CA GLU A 68 0.86 16.58 4.84
C GLU A 68 1.01 17.56 3.67
N LEU A 69 0.37 18.73 3.74
CA LEU A 69 0.52 19.79 2.74
C LEU A 69 1.94 20.40 2.75
N SER A 70 2.55 20.54 3.94
CA SER A 70 3.94 21.01 4.07
C SER A 70 4.94 20.01 3.48
N ILE A 71 4.74 18.71 3.71
CA ILE A 71 5.55 17.64 3.12
C ILE A 71 5.38 17.66 1.59
N LEU A 72 4.15 17.75 1.10
CA LEU A 72 3.86 17.84 -0.32
C LEU A 72 4.55 19.05 -0.96
N HIS A 73 4.48 20.21 -0.32
CA HIS A 73 5.14 21.43 -0.78
C HIS A 73 6.67 21.25 -0.91
N ALA A 74 7.32 20.70 0.12
CA ALA A 74 8.76 20.45 0.09
C ALA A 74 9.17 19.47 -1.03
N LEU A 75 8.41 18.38 -1.20
CA LEU A 75 8.66 17.40 -2.27
C LEU A 75 8.48 18.01 -3.66
N LEU A 76 7.45 18.85 -3.84
CA LEU A 76 7.18 19.50 -5.12
C LEU A 76 8.26 20.54 -5.48
N LEU A 77 8.83 21.25 -4.51
CA LEU A 77 9.99 22.12 -4.76
C LEU A 77 11.22 21.30 -5.19
N GLU A 78 11.56 20.23 -4.47
CA GLU A 78 12.71 19.37 -4.79
C GLU A 78 12.57 18.69 -6.17
N CYS A 79 11.36 18.27 -6.52
CA CYS A 79 11.09 17.69 -7.83
C CYS A 79 11.02 18.76 -8.92
N GLY A 80 10.50 19.95 -8.62
CA GLY A 80 10.32 21.04 -9.58
C GLY A 80 11.63 21.48 -10.25
N GLU A 81 12.74 21.51 -9.49
CA GLU A 81 14.08 21.79 -10.03
C GLU A 81 14.53 20.80 -11.10
N LYS A 82 14.02 19.55 -11.06
CA LYS A 82 14.38 18.47 -11.98
C LYS A 82 13.47 18.40 -13.22
N TYR A 83 12.27 19.00 -13.16
CA TYR A 83 11.24 18.88 -14.21
C TYR A 83 10.97 20.18 -14.99
N SER A 84 11.70 21.28 -14.71
CA SER A 84 11.42 22.61 -15.29
C SER A 84 11.59 22.70 -16.81
N GLU A 85 12.26 21.73 -17.46
CA GLU A 85 12.55 21.78 -18.90
C GLU A 85 11.44 21.24 -19.80
N THR A 86 10.43 20.53 -19.25
CA THR A 86 9.40 19.83 -20.05
C THR A 86 7.95 20.15 -19.68
N ALA A 87 7.73 20.95 -18.64
CA ALA A 87 6.42 21.12 -18.05
C ALA A 87 5.69 22.36 -18.60
N GLY A 88 4.48 22.17 -19.15
CA GLY A 88 3.66 23.25 -19.73
C GLY A 88 2.94 24.13 -18.69
N LYS A 89 1.99 24.95 -19.17
CA LYS A 89 1.24 25.96 -18.38
C LYS A 89 0.73 25.54 -16.98
N PRO A 90 0.28 24.30 -16.73
CA PRO A 90 -0.14 23.88 -15.38
C PRO A 90 1.00 23.92 -14.35
N PHE A 91 2.24 23.68 -14.78
CA PHE A 91 3.42 23.72 -13.93
C PHE A 91 3.81 25.15 -13.55
N ASP A 92 3.58 26.13 -14.43
CA ASP A 92 3.81 27.55 -14.11
C ASP A 92 2.90 28.02 -12.98
N VAL A 93 1.63 27.61 -13.01
CA VAL A 93 0.66 27.95 -11.94
C VAL A 93 1.05 27.26 -10.64
N LEU A 94 1.40 25.98 -10.69
CA LEU A 94 1.86 25.23 -9.53
C LEU A 94 3.14 25.84 -8.93
N SER A 95 4.13 26.18 -9.76
CA SER A 95 5.39 26.82 -9.33
C SER A 95 5.14 28.17 -8.65
N LYS A 96 4.20 28.97 -9.18
CA LYS A 96 3.80 30.23 -8.53
C LYS A 96 3.18 29.99 -7.15
N ILE A 97 2.30 29.01 -7.03
CA ILE A 97 1.66 28.66 -5.74
C ILE A 97 2.72 28.18 -4.75
N LEU A 98 3.61 27.27 -5.15
CA LEU A 98 4.68 26.74 -4.29
C LEU A 98 5.60 27.87 -3.80
N ASN A 99 6.05 28.76 -4.68
CA ASN A 99 6.92 29.87 -4.30
C ASN A 99 6.20 30.92 -3.42
N SER A 100 4.88 31.10 -3.60
CA SER A 100 4.08 32.01 -2.76
C SER A 100 3.89 31.51 -1.33
N LEU A 101 3.94 30.20 -1.11
CA LEU A 101 3.81 29.57 0.21
C LEU A 101 5.15 29.51 0.97
N SER A 102 6.26 29.81 0.30
CA SER A 102 7.61 29.75 0.86
C SER A 102 8.17 31.12 1.26
N ASN A 103 7.40 32.20 1.08
CA ASN A 103 7.71 33.58 1.52
C ASN A 103 6.84 33.94 2.73
#